data_AF-A0A9E0N905-F1
#
_entry.id   AF-A0A9E0N905-F1
#
_cell.length_a   1.000
_cell.length_b   1.000
_cell.length_c   1.000
_cell.angle_alpha   90.00
_cell.angle_beta   90.00
_cell.angle_gamma   90.00
#
_symmetry.space_group_name_H-M   'P 1'
#
loop_
_entity.id
_entity.type
_entity.pdbx_description
1 polymer ?
#
loop_
_entity_poly.entity_id
_entity_poly.type
_entity_poly.pdbx_seq_one_letter_code
_entity_poly.pdbx_strand_id
1 'polypeptide(L)' 'MTSRSWSVALLVAALCAGSGCVRVRAHQRETLARPDMVMGGAPESTAGEQHARAYREGSMGGAEVSSGGCGCN' A
#
# COMPACT_ATOMS: atom_id res chain seq x y z
N MET A 1 -20.58 -20.74 -30.72
CA MET A 1 -20.15 -19.33 -30.54
C MET A 1 -19.56 -19.04 -29.16
N THR A 2 -19.61 -19.98 -28.21
CA THR A 2 -19.09 -19.84 -26.84
C THR A 2 -17.60 -20.15 -26.67
N SER A 3 -17.02 -21.01 -27.53
CA SER A 3 -15.59 -21.38 -27.43
C SER A 3 -14.66 -20.25 -27.86
N ARG A 4 -14.99 -19.54 -28.95
CA ARG A 4 -14.20 -18.39 -29.46
C ARG A 4 -14.24 -17.21 -28.49
N SER A 5 -15.37 -16.96 -27.83
CA SER A 5 -15.47 -15.88 -26.83
C SER A 5 -14.68 -16.19 -25.56
N TRP A 6 -14.60 -17.45 -25.14
CA TRP A 6 -13.73 -17.87 -24.03
C TRP A 6 -12.25 -17.73 -24.34
N SER A 7 -11.82 -18.09 -25.55
CA SER A 7 -10.41 -17.90 -25.96
C SER A 7 -10.01 -16.42 -25.94
N VAL A 8 -10.89 -15.52 -26.37
CA VAL A 8 -10.64 -14.06 -26.33
C VAL A 8 -10.58 -13.56 -24.88
N ALA A 9 -11.50 -14.00 -24.02
CA ALA A 9 -11.51 -13.60 -22.61
C ALA A 9 -10.24 -14.05 -21.86
N LEU A 10 -9.78 -15.28 -22.11
CA LEU A 10 -8.54 -15.81 -21.53
C LEU A 10 -7.29 -15.05 -22.00
N LEU A 11 -7.24 -14.67 -23.29
CA LEU A 11 -6.16 -13.84 -23.82
C LEU A 11 -6.13 -12.48 -23.14
N VAL A 12 -7.27 -11.79 -23.02
CA VAL A 12 -7.35 -10.48 -22.36
C VAL A 12 -6.92 -10.57 -20.89
N ALA A 13 -7.36 -11.60 -20.17
CA ALA A 13 -6.97 -11.82 -18.77
C ALA A 13 -5.45 -12.04 -18.62
N ALA A 14 -4.83 -12.80 -19.53
CA ALA A 14 -3.39 -13.04 -19.52
C ALA A 14 -2.58 -11.76 -19.77
N LEU A 15 -3.04 -10.86 -20.67
CA LEU A 15 -2.37 -9.58 -20.90
C LEU A 15 -2.47 -8.64 -19.69
N CYS A 16 -3.62 -8.59 -19.00
CA CYS A 16 -3.80 -7.75 -17.81
C CYS A 16 -2.99 -8.23 -16.60
N ALA A 17 -2.77 -9.54 -16.46
CA ALA A 17 -2.00 -10.08 -15.34
C ALA A 17 -0.51 -9.66 -15.36
N GLY A 18 0.04 -9.29 -16.52
CA GLY A 18 1.45 -8.91 -16.68
C GLY A 18 1.77 -7.42 -16.54
N SER A 19 0.77 -6.53 -16.56
CA SER A 19 1.00 -5.07 -16.68
C SER A 19 1.35 -4.37 -15.35
N GLY A 20 1.30 -5.06 -14.21
CA GLY A 20 1.47 -4.45 -12.88
C GLY A 20 2.81 -4.69 -12.18
N CYS A 21 3.60 -5.70 -12.58
CA CYS A 21 4.79 -6.13 -11.84
C CYS A 21 6.11 -5.69 -12.52
N VAL A 22 6.25 -4.42 -12.85
CA VAL A 22 7.49 -3.88 -13.45
C VAL A 22 8.45 -3.42 -12.34
N ARG A 23 9.67 -4.00 -12.34
CA ARG A 23 10.75 -3.57 -11.45
C ARG A 23 11.34 -2.24 -11.95
N VAL A 24 10.86 -1.15 -11.39
CA VAL A 24 11.37 0.22 -11.64
C VAL A 24 12.62 0.51 -10.81
N ARG A 25 13.55 1.28 -11.38
CA ARG A 25 14.77 1.73 -10.69
C ARG A 25 14.41 2.76 -9.60
N ALA A 26 15.23 2.86 -8.55
CA ALA A 26 14.94 3.74 -7.42
C ALA A 26 14.67 5.20 -7.82
N HIS A 27 15.43 5.76 -8.78
CA HIS A 27 15.21 7.12 -9.29
C HIS A 27 13.90 7.28 -10.09
N GLN A 28 13.35 6.22 -10.68
CA GLN A 28 12.05 6.27 -11.38
C GLN A 28 10.87 6.34 -10.40
N ARG A 29 11.11 6.11 -9.10
CA ARG A 29 10.11 6.28 -8.03
C ARG A 29 10.06 7.69 -7.46
N GLU A 30 10.96 8.58 -7.89
CA GLU A 30 11.08 9.95 -7.37
C GLU A 30 9.76 10.71 -7.41
N THR A 31 8.94 10.52 -8.45
CA THR A 31 7.61 11.13 -8.55
C THR A 31 6.63 10.63 -7.48
N LEU A 32 6.79 9.42 -6.96
CA LEU A 32 5.90 8.81 -5.94
C LEU A 32 6.39 9.03 -4.50
N ALA A 33 7.63 9.48 -4.30
CA ALA A 33 8.24 9.64 -2.98
C ALA A 33 8.47 11.12 -2.62
N ARG A 34 7.67 12.02 -3.18
CA ARG A 34 7.80 13.44 -2.87
C ARG A 34 7.40 13.71 -1.41
N PRO A 35 8.08 14.63 -0.70
CA PRO A 35 7.77 14.93 0.70
C PRO A 35 6.32 15.36 0.94
N ASP A 36 5.67 15.98 -0.05
CA ASP A 36 4.27 16.41 -0.01
C ASP A 36 3.26 15.26 -0.17
N MET A 37 3.71 14.05 -0.52
CA MET A 37 2.88 12.84 -0.60
C MET A 37 3.02 11.94 0.64
N VAL A 38 3.75 12.38 1.66
CA VAL A 38 3.88 11.63 2.91
C VAL A 38 2.54 11.65 3.65
N MET A 39 1.93 10.48 3.79
CA MET A 39 0.73 10.29 4.61
C MET A 39 1.06 10.55 6.07
N GLY A 40 0.26 11.36 6.77
CA GLY A 40 0.47 11.64 8.19
C GLY A 40 1.06 13.01 8.51
N GLY A 41 1.11 13.93 7.54
CA GLY A 41 1.36 15.36 7.78
C GLY A 41 2.67 15.64 8.53
N ALA A 42 2.75 16.82 9.14
CA ALA A 42 3.93 17.18 9.93
C ALA A 42 3.91 16.44 11.29
N PRO A 43 5.04 15.87 11.73
CA PRO A 43 5.10 14.96 12.88
C PRO A 43 4.61 15.60 14.18
N GLU A 44 4.75 16.92 14.33
CA GLU A 44 4.26 17.64 15.51
C GLU A 44 2.74 17.63 15.63
N SER A 45 2.02 17.58 14.50
CA SER A 45 0.56 17.59 14.46
C SER A 45 -0.06 16.21 14.66
N THR A 46 0.64 15.15 14.24
CA THR A 46 0.09 13.79 14.25
C THR A 46 0.47 12.98 15.47
N ALA A 47 1.54 13.36 16.19
CA ALA A 47 1.97 12.65 17.40
C ALA A 47 0.89 12.60 18.51
N GLY A 48 0.19 13.72 18.75
CA GLY A 48 -0.85 13.78 19.80
C GLY A 48 -2.07 12.90 19.47
N GLU A 49 -2.52 12.94 18.21
CA GLU A 49 -3.63 12.11 17.75
C GLU A 49 -3.27 10.63 17.74
N GLN A 50 -2.06 10.29 17.30
CA GLN A 50 -1.54 8.93 17.33
C GLN A 50 -1.48 8.39 18.75
N HIS A 51 -1.01 9.17 19.72
CA HIS A 51 -0.99 8.77 21.12
C HIS A 51 -2.40 8.53 21.68
N ALA A 52 -3.35 9.42 21.38
CA ALA A 52 -4.74 9.26 21.82
C ALA A 52 -5.44 8.06 21.16
N ARG A 53 -5.09 7.72 19.91
CA ARG A 53 -5.59 6.51 19.23
C ARG A 53 -4.93 5.26 19.79
N ALA A 54 -3.61 5.25 19.98
CA ALA A 54 -2.88 4.14 20.59
C ALA A 54 -3.41 3.77 21.97
N TYR A 55 -3.76 4.76 22.80
CA TYR A 55 -4.36 4.50 24.11
C TYR A 55 -5.77 3.90 24.01
N ARG A 56 -6.59 4.37 23.06
CA ARG A 56 -7.99 3.93 22.90
C ARG A 56 -8.12 2.62 22.13
N GLU A 57 -7.20 2.36 21.22
CA GLU A 57 -7.28 1.33 20.19
C GLU A 57 -6.07 0.40 20.24
N GLY A 58 -5.28 0.37 21.32
CA GLY A 58 -4.03 -0.37 21.42
C GLY A 58 -4.12 -1.89 21.17
N SER A 59 -5.32 -2.48 21.17
CA SER A 59 -5.59 -3.87 20.76
C SER A 59 -5.96 -4.03 19.27
N MET A 60 -6.25 -2.93 18.57
CA MET A 60 -6.64 -2.82 17.16
C MET A 60 -5.42 -2.30 16.39
N GLY A 61 -4.43 -3.16 16.14
CA GLY A 61 -3.13 -2.79 15.57
C GLY A 61 -3.19 -2.21 14.14
N GLY A 62 -3.52 -0.93 14.01
CA GLY A 62 -3.72 -0.28 12.71
C GLY A 62 -3.24 1.17 12.58
N ALA A 63 -2.73 1.79 13.64
CA ALA A 63 -2.25 3.18 13.56
C ALA A 63 -0.81 3.29 13.01
N GLU A 64 0.02 2.28 13.23
CA GLU A 64 1.42 2.26 12.83
C GLU A 64 1.73 0.94 12.13
N VAL A 65 2.16 1.00 10.87
CA VAL A 65 2.78 -0.15 10.20
C VAL A 65 4.19 -0.28 10.76
N SER A 66 4.31 -0.76 12.00
CA SER A 66 5.54 -1.39 12.45
C SER A 66 5.75 -2.59 11.55
N SER A 67 6.82 -2.57 10.76
CA SER A 67 7.20 -3.67 9.91
C SER A 67 7.39 -4.94 10.76
N GLY A 68 6.34 -5.78 10.78
CA GLY A 68 6.40 -7.19 11.15
C GLY A 68 7.16 -7.54 12.44
N GLY A 69 6.56 -7.29 13.60
CA GLY A 69 6.96 -7.91 14.85
C GLY A 69 5.71 -8.34 15.63
N CYS A 70 5.72 -9.56 16.18
CA CYS A 70 4.79 -9.93 17.24
C CYS A 70 5.03 -8.93 18.37
N GLY A 71 4.10 -8.00 18.61
CA GLY A 71 4.25 -6.83 19.48
C GLY A 71 4.43 -7.16 20.96
N CYS A 72 5.44 -7.96 21.28
CA CYS A 72 5.86 -8.30 22.62
C CYS A 72 7.19 -7.61 22.91
N ASN A 73 7.06 -6.56 23.72
CA ASN A 73 8.04 -5.76 24.46
C ASN A 73 8.44 -4.43 23.84
#